data_AF-A0A2V9CG16-F1
#
_entry.id   AF-A0A2V9CG16-F1
#
_cell.length_a   1.000
_cell.length_b   1.000
_cell.length_c   1.000
_cell.angle_alpha   90.00
_cell.angle_beta   90.00
_cell.angle_gamma   90.00
#
_symmetry.space_group_name_H-M   'P 1'
#
loop_
_entity.id
_entity.type
_entity.pdbx_description
1 polymer ?
#
loop_
_entity_poly.entity_id
_entity_poly.type
_entity_poly.pdbx_seq_one_letter_code
_entity_poly.pdbx_strand_id
1 'polypeptide(L)' 'MKRISKWTSLCERIAKLQEGESIVLECEGDPTEEVRKIRSGLNRMAAFRSARRTIRVVEGKIVITRVGIWRRPSGRF' A
#
# COMPACT_ATOMS: atom_id res chain seq x y z
N MET A 1 -25.87 -2.83 -7.21
CA MET A 1 -24.82 -2.44 -6.23
C MET A 1 -23.50 -3.07 -6.67
N LYS A 2 -22.52 -2.29 -7.16
CA LYS A 2 -21.23 -2.84 -7.63
C LYS A 2 -20.48 -3.45 -6.44
N ARG A 3 -20.22 -4.76 -6.46
CA ARG A 3 -19.29 -5.42 -5.52
C ARG A 3 -17.89 -4.88 -5.78
N ILE A 4 -17.54 -3.76 -5.17
CA ILE A 4 -16.16 -3.34 -5.04
C ILE A 4 -15.49 -4.43 -4.20
N SER A 5 -14.54 -5.16 -4.78
CA SER A 5 -13.83 -6.20 -4.03
C SER A 5 -13.12 -5.55 -2.84
N LYS A 6 -12.98 -6.28 -1.72
CA LYS A 6 -12.23 -5.80 -0.52
C LYS A 6 -10.86 -5.21 -0.93
N TRP A 7 -10.23 -5.79 -1.95
CA TRP A 7 -8.96 -5.35 -2.52
C TRP A 7 -9.04 -3.96 -3.18
N THR A 8 -10.07 -3.69 -3.99
CA THR A 8 -10.26 -2.38 -4.63
C THR A 8 -10.48 -1.29 -3.58
N SER A 9 -11.30 -1.54 -2.56
CA SER A 9 -11.51 -0.59 -1.46
C SER A 9 -10.21 -0.32 -0.67
N LEU A 10 -9.41 -1.35 -0.42
CA LEU A 10 -8.10 -1.19 0.21
C LEU A 10 -7.17 -0.32 -0.63
N CYS A 11 -7.11 -0.56 -1.94
CA CYS A 11 -6.31 0.25 -2.86
C CYS A 11 -6.77 1.71 -2.86
N GLU A 12 -8.07 1.99 -2.87
CA GLU A 12 -8.57 3.37 -2.79
C GLU A 12 -8.18 4.05 -1.48
N ARG A 13 -8.23 3.34 -0.34
CA ARG A 13 -7.81 3.87 0.96
C ARG A 13 -6.33 4.20 0.99
N ILE A 14 -5.47 3.29 0.50
CA ILE A 14 -4.01 3.52 0.46
C ILE A 14 -3.68 4.68 -0.49
N ALA A 15 -4.41 4.85 -1.60
CA ALA A 15 -4.15 5.92 -2.57
C ALA A 15 -4.43 7.31 -1.99
N LYS A 16 -5.38 7.40 -1.06
CA LYS A 16 -5.78 8.62 -0.36
C LYS A 16 -4.88 8.99 0.83
N LEU A 17 -3.99 8.09 1.27
CA LEU A 17 -3.08 8.38 2.39
C LEU A 17 -2.21 9.59 2.04
N GLN A 18 -2.07 10.52 2.98
CA GLN A 18 -1.08 11.58 2.96
C GLN A 18 0.28 11.06 3.47
N GLU A 19 1.33 11.84 3.29
CA GLU A 19 2.66 11.48 3.80
C GLU A 19 2.66 11.44 5.33
N GLY A 20 3.21 10.36 5.91
CA GLY A 20 3.16 10.08 7.34
C GLY A 20 1.92 9.30 7.78
N GLU A 21 0.86 9.28 6.98
CA GLU A 21 -0.35 8.53 7.32
C GLU A 21 -0.18 7.03 7.11
N SER A 22 -0.89 6.27 7.94
CA SER A 22 -0.84 4.81 7.96
C SER A 22 -2.24 4.21 7.93
N ILE A 23 -2.35 3.04 7.32
CA ILE A 23 -3.50 2.14 7.44
C ILE A 23 -3.05 0.86 8.13
N VAL A 24 -3.90 0.37 9.02
CA VAL A 24 -3.72 -0.90 9.73
C VAL A 24 -4.69 -1.92 9.16
N LEU A 25 -4.19 -3.11 8.88
CA LEU A 25 -4.96 -4.26 8.42
C LEU A 25 -4.77 -5.39 9.43
N GLU A 26 -5.87 -6.03 9.79
CA GLU A 26 -5.83 -7.30 10.51
C GLU A 26 -5.25 -8.37 9.59
N CYS A 27 -4.40 -9.24 10.15
CA CYS A 27 -3.84 -10.38 9.44
C CYS A 27 -4.75 -11.59 9.70
N GLU A 28 -5.27 -12.21 8.65
CA GLU A 28 -6.17 -13.38 8.75
C GLU A 28 -5.38 -14.71 8.70
N GLY A 29 -4.14 -14.69 8.21
CA GLY A 29 -3.25 -15.84 8.11
C GLY A 29 -1.77 -15.49 8.36
N ASP A 30 -0.86 -16.13 7.61
CA ASP A 30 0.57 -15.87 7.74
C ASP A 30 0.93 -14.42 7.34
N PRO A 31 1.51 -13.62 8.26
CA PRO A 31 1.84 -12.22 7.99
C PRO A 31 2.82 -12.04 6.83
N THR A 32 3.74 -12.99 6.63
CA THR A 32 4.75 -12.89 5.58
C THR A 32 4.11 -13.05 4.20
N GLU A 33 3.23 -14.04 4.03
CA GLU A 33 2.45 -14.24 2.82
C GLU A 33 1.53 -13.06 2.51
N GLU A 34 0.83 -12.55 3.52
CA GLU A 34 -0.08 -11.42 3.33
C GLU A 34 0.68 -10.15 2.92
N VAL A 35 1.80 -9.84 3.57
CA VAL A 35 2.67 -8.73 3.16
C VAL A 35 3.18 -8.91 1.73
N ARG A 36 3.54 -10.14 1.32
CA ARG A 36 3.96 -10.44 -0.06
C ARG A 36 2.82 -10.20 -1.06
N LYS A 37 1.60 -10.67 -0.76
CA LYS A 37 0.40 -10.44 -1.60
C LYS A 37 0.11 -8.95 -1.72
N ILE A 38 0.13 -8.22 -0.60
CA ILE A 38 -0.12 -6.78 -0.58
C ILE A 38 0.93 -6.03 -1.40
N ARG A 39 2.22 -6.29 -1.15
CA ARG A 39 3.32 -5.66 -1.91
C ARG A 39 3.19 -5.92 -3.40
N SER A 40 2.92 -7.17 -3.78
CA SER A 40 2.77 -7.56 -5.19
C SER A 40 1.58 -6.89 -5.86
N GLY A 41 0.41 -6.90 -5.20
CA GLY A 41 -0.81 -6.29 -5.72
C GLY A 41 -0.67 -4.78 -5.87
N LEU A 42 -0.08 -4.12 -4.87
CA LEU A 42 0.12 -2.69 -4.94
C LEU A 42 1.20 -2.26 -5.94
N ASN A 43 2.20 -3.11 -6.26
CA ASN A 43 3.21 -2.80 -7.28
C ASN A 43 2.66 -2.89 -8.71
N ARG A 44 1.59 -3.66 -8.92
CA ARG A 44 0.89 -3.75 -10.23
C ARG A 44 0.04 -2.52 -10.54
N MET A 45 -0.30 -1.72 -9.53
CA MET A 45 -1.18 -0.57 -9.66
C MET A 45 -0.38 0.70 -9.99
N ALA A 46 -0.69 1.34 -11.12
CA ALA A 46 0.00 2.54 -11.59
C ALA A 46 0.02 3.69 -10.57
N ALA A 47 -1.09 3.91 -9.86
CA ALA A 47 -1.23 4.95 -8.83
C ALA A 47 -0.21 4.81 -7.68
N PHE A 48 0.31 3.60 -7.48
CA PHE A 48 1.25 3.28 -6.41
C PHE A 48 2.70 3.14 -6.86
N ARG A 49 2.96 3.19 -8.17
CA ARG A 49 4.31 3.12 -8.72
C ARG A 49 5.14 4.35 -8.34
N SER A 50 4.48 5.49 -8.14
CA SER A 50 5.07 6.77 -7.76
C SER A 50 5.01 7.06 -6.26
N ALA A 51 4.35 6.23 -5.45
CA ALA A 51 4.29 6.41 -4.00
C ALA A 51 5.37 5.60 -3.29
N ARG A 52 6.16 6.24 -2.41
CA ARG A 52 7.06 5.55 -1.50
C ARG A 52 6.26 5.11 -0.28
N ARG A 53 6.41 3.85 0.11
CA ARG A 53 5.66 3.24 1.21
C ARG A 53 6.51 2.30 2.03
N THR A 54 6.15 2.14 3.28
CA THR A 54 6.64 1.07 4.15
C THR A 54 5.48 0.12 4.45
N ILE A 55 5.79 -1.17 4.53
CA ILE A 55 4.85 -2.21 4.96
C ILE A 55 5.57 -2.97 6.06
N ARG A 56 4.96 -3.04 7.25
CA ARG A 56 5.52 -3.69 8.44
C ARG A 56 4.44 -4.54 9.11
N VAL A 57 4.87 -5.54 9.87
CA VAL A 57 4.00 -6.30 10.76
C VAL A 57 4.27 -5.83 12.19
N VAL A 58 3.24 -5.40 12.90
CA VAL A 58 3.30 -4.95 14.29
C VAL A 58 2.20 -5.67 15.04
N GLU A 59 2.56 -6.46 16.06
CA GLU A 59 1.60 -7.21 16.90
C GLU A 59 0.59 -8.05 16.08
N GLY A 60 1.06 -8.70 15.00
CA GLY A 60 0.22 -9.50 14.12
C GLY A 60 -0.66 -8.69 13.16
N LYS A 61 -0.51 -7.37 13.08
CA LYS A 61 -1.22 -6.49 12.14
C LYS A 61 -0.29 -5.95 11.08
N ILE A 62 -0.80 -5.76 9.87
CA ILE A 62 -0.04 -5.17 8.77
C ILE A 62 -0.27 -3.66 8.76
N VAL A 63 0.81 -2.91 8.93
CA VAL A 63 0.82 -1.46 8.89
C VAL A 63 1.43 -1.01 7.57
N ILE A 64 0.67 -0.24 6.79
CA ILE A 64 1.12 0.36 5.53
C ILE A 64 1.17 1.86 5.73
N THR A 65 2.36 2.45 5.64
CA THR A 65 2.58 3.89 5.80
C THR A 65 3.03 4.49 4.48
N ARG A 66 2.47 5.64 4.11
CA ARG A 66 2.99 6.42 2.98
C ARG A 66 4.14 7.30 3.48
N VAL A 67 5.30 7.16 2.87
CA VAL A 67 6.54 7.86 3.25
C VAL A 67 7.01 8.84 2.16
N GLY A 68 6.08 9.30 1.32
CA GLY A 68 6.33 10.27 0.27
C GLY A 68 6.13 9.72 -1.14
N ILE A 69 6.78 10.34 -2.12
CA ILE A 69 6.73 9.95 -3.53
C ILE A 69 8.12 9.56 -4.04
N TRP A 70 8.20 8.57 -4.92
CA TRP A 70 9.40 8.33 -5.70
C TRP A 70 9.63 9.56 -6.57
N ARG A 71 10.69 10.31 -6.30
CA ARG A 71 11.11 11.37 -7.21
C ARG A 71 11.37 10.71 -8.57
N ARG A 72 10.59 11.05 -9.59
CA ARG A 72 11.07 10.86 -10.97
C ARG A 72 12.42 11.58 -11.03
N PRO A 73 13.48 10.99 -11.61
CA PRO A 73 14.64 11.79 -11.96
C PRO A 73 14.12 12.96 -12.78
N SER A 74 14.34 14.17 -12.29
CA SER A 74 14.04 15.40 -13.02
C SER A 74 14.88 15.35 -14.29
N GLY A 75 14.28 14.87 -15.38
CA GLY A 75 14.85 14.93 -16.71
C GLY A 75 14.92 16.40 -17.10
N ARG A 76 16.03 17.04 -16.75
CA ARG A 76 16.56 18.23 -17.41
C ARG A 76 17.89 17.80 -18.01
N PHE A 77 17.91 17.51 -19.30
CA PHE A 77 19.00 17.78 -20.23
C PHE A 77 18.39 17.86 -21.63
#